data_AF-A0A2V6RTQ8-F1
#
_entry.id   AF-A0A2V6RTQ8-F1
#
_cell.length_a   1.000
_cell.length_b   1.000
_cell.length_c   1.000
_cell.angle_alpha   90.00
_cell.angle_beta   90.00
_cell.angle_gamma   90.00
#
_symmetry.space_group_name_H-M   'P 1'
#
loop_
_entity.id
_entity.type
_entity.pdbx_description
1 polymer ?
#
loop_
_entity_poly.entity_id
_entity_poly.type
_entity_poly.pdbx_seq_one_letter_code
_entity_poly.pdbx_strand_id
1 'polypeptide(L)'
;MSSSYKTINVSASPDGHVVTVELNRPEALNAMNTAMGEDLLRCFDALQWDKAARAVVLTGSGTKAFCVGGDLKERQGMTDEAWRAQHVVFEAAAARVVRCPVPVIAAVEGFAMGGGCELAVLSDFIVASETAVFAVPEVTRGIFPGIGGTQLLPRIIGAPLAKEMIFTGRRVPAAEAKAIGLVNHLVPAGQARARALEIAQV
;
A
#
# COMPACT_ATOMS: atom_id res chain seq x y z
N MET A 1 -13.76 -0.69 -16.92
CA MET A 1 -13.07 0.25 -16.00
C MET A 1 -12.80 1.61 -16.65
N SER A 2 -13.84 2.41 -16.95
CA SER A 2 -13.66 3.80 -17.41
C SER A 2 -14.22 4.74 -16.33
N SER A 3 -13.50 4.82 -15.22
CA SER A 3 -13.73 5.84 -14.20
C SER A 3 -12.43 6.62 -14.05
N SER A 4 -12.48 7.92 -14.32
CA SER A 4 -11.33 8.79 -14.10
C SER A 4 -11.11 8.92 -12.59
N TYR A 5 -9.94 8.52 -12.12
CA TYR A 5 -9.48 8.71 -10.75
C TYR A 5 -8.58 9.95 -10.71
N LYS A 6 -8.53 10.63 -9.56
CA LYS A 6 -7.76 11.86 -9.41
C LYS A 6 -6.30 11.60 -9.05
N THR A 7 -6.05 10.51 -8.32
CA THR A 7 -4.79 10.27 -7.60
C THR A 7 -4.22 8.87 -7.78
N ILE A 8 -4.89 8.02 -8.55
CA ILE A 8 -4.39 6.70 -8.95
C ILE A 8 -4.54 6.53 -10.46
N ASN A 9 -3.67 5.74 -11.08
CA ASN A 9 -3.85 5.24 -12.43
C ASN A 9 -4.30 3.78 -12.36
N VAL A 10 -5.25 3.39 -13.22
CA VAL A 10 -5.70 2.00 -13.34
C VAL A 10 -5.53 1.55 -14.78
N SER A 11 -4.83 0.44 -14.99
CA SER A 11 -4.64 -0.18 -16.30
C SER A 11 -4.80 -1.69 -16.21
N ALA A 12 -5.11 -2.33 -17.34
CA ALA A 12 -5.18 -3.78 -17.44
C ALA A 12 -4.07 -4.30 -18.36
N SER A 13 -3.64 -5.54 -18.15
CA SER A 13 -2.79 -6.28 -19.08
C SER A 13 -3.50 -6.47 -20.44
N PRO A 14 -2.77 -6.79 -21.53
CA PRO A 14 -3.36 -6.95 -22.86
C PRO A 14 -4.50 -7.99 -22.95
N ASP A 15 -4.45 -9.03 -22.11
CA ASP A 15 -5.49 -10.06 -21.98
C ASP A 15 -6.62 -9.68 -21.00
N GLY A 16 -6.49 -8.53 -20.32
CA GLY A 16 -7.48 -8.00 -19.37
C GLY A 16 -7.50 -8.67 -18.00
N HIS A 17 -6.60 -9.62 -17.71
CA HIS A 17 -6.67 -10.45 -16.50
C HIS A 17 -5.94 -9.86 -15.29
N VAL A 18 -4.91 -9.04 -15.52
CA VAL A 18 -4.15 -8.40 -14.45
C VAL A 18 -4.43 -6.91 -14.44
N VAL A 19 -4.98 -6.42 -13.33
CA VAL A 19 -5.25 -5.00 -13.13
C VAL A 19 -4.09 -4.37 -12.35
N THR A 20 -3.45 -3.35 -12.90
CA THR A 20 -2.50 -2.53 -12.15
C THR A 20 -3.21 -1.32 -11.55
N VAL A 21 -3.11 -1.17 -10.24
CA VAL A 21 -3.50 0.03 -9.50
C VAL A 21 -2.22 0.75 -9.08
N GLU A 22 -1.98 1.92 -9.63
CA GLU A 22 -0.76 2.71 -9.39
C GLU A 22 -1.12 3.99 -8.62
N LEU A 23 -0.58 4.16 -7.41
CA LEU A 23 -0.67 5.41 -6.65
C LEU A 23 0.08 6.50 -7.42
N ASN A 24 -0.59 7.58 -7.78
CA ASN A 24 -0.05 8.56 -8.73
C ASN A 24 -0.02 9.98 -8.15
N ARG A 25 0.81 10.17 -7.12
CA ARG A 25 1.18 11.48 -6.55
C ARG A 25 2.69 11.55 -6.29
N PRO A 26 3.55 11.33 -7.31
CA PRO A 26 4.99 11.17 -7.10
C PRO A 26 5.65 12.43 -6.50
N GLU A 27 5.10 13.61 -6.76
CA GLU A 27 5.51 14.89 -6.18
C GLU A 27 5.30 14.96 -4.66
N ALA A 28 4.36 14.18 -4.14
CA ALA A 28 4.09 14.01 -2.71
C ALA A 28 4.60 12.66 -2.18
N LEU A 29 5.48 11.97 -2.93
CA LEU A 29 5.96 10.62 -2.61
C LEU A 29 4.81 9.62 -2.36
N ASN A 30 3.73 9.79 -3.13
CA ASN A 30 2.51 8.99 -3.05
C ASN A 30 1.86 9.01 -1.66
N ALA A 31 2.00 10.10 -0.91
CA ALA A 31 1.28 10.29 0.35
C ALA A 31 -0.24 10.26 0.14
N MET A 32 -0.97 9.57 1.01
CA MET A 32 -2.42 9.39 0.95
C MET A 32 -3.13 10.62 1.49
N ASN A 33 -3.82 11.33 0.60
CA ASN A 33 -4.82 12.34 0.95
C ASN A 33 -6.22 11.74 0.88
N THR A 34 -7.24 12.51 1.28
CA THR A 34 -8.65 12.07 1.26
C THR A 34 -9.06 11.54 -0.12
N ALA A 35 -8.70 12.26 -1.19
CA ALA A 35 -9.03 11.89 -2.56
C ALA A 35 -8.43 10.52 -2.97
N MET A 36 -7.23 10.20 -2.50
CA MET A 36 -6.62 8.87 -2.72
C MET A 36 -7.34 7.77 -1.96
N GLY A 37 -7.78 8.04 -0.73
CA GLY A 37 -8.66 7.12 0.00
C GLY A 37 -9.96 6.82 -0.77
N GLU A 38 -10.63 7.87 -1.26
CA GLU A 38 -11.86 7.73 -2.06
C GLU A 38 -11.61 7.00 -3.39
N ASP A 39 -10.51 7.30 -4.08
CA ASP A 39 -10.14 6.66 -5.34
C ASP A 39 -9.85 5.16 -5.14
N LEU A 40 -9.07 4.81 -4.11
CA LEU A 40 -8.80 3.41 -3.75
C LEU A 40 -10.07 2.67 -3.36
N LEU A 41 -10.92 3.28 -2.52
CA LEU A 41 -12.21 2.70 -2.13
C LEU A 41 -13.07 2.40 -3.37
N ARG A 42 -13.26 3.37 -4.26
CA ARG A 42 -14.04 3.18 -5.50
C ARG A 42 -13.42 2.14 -6.43
N CYS A 43 -12.09 2.12 -6.55
CA CYS A 43 -11.39 1.17 -7.40
C CYS A 43 -11.54 -0.28 -6.91
N PHE A 44 -11.25 -0.53 -5.64
CA PHE A 44 -11.35 -1.88 -5.07
C PHE A 44 -12.80 -2.34 -4.87
N ASP A 45 -13.76 -1.43 -4.70
CA ASP A 45 -15.19 -1.78 -4.74
C ASP A 45 -15.64 -2.19 -6.14
N ALA A 46 -15.18 -1.50 -7.20
CA ALA A 46 -15.49 -1.87 -8.58
C ALA A 46 -14.88 -3.22 -8.98
N LEU A 47 -13.68 -3.55 -8.47
CA LEU A 47 -13.02 -4.84 -8.69
C LEU A 47 -13.85 -6.04 -8.18
N GLN A 48 -14.77 -5.83 -7.23
CA GLN A 48 -15.66 -6.89 -6.75
C GLN A 48 -16.60 -7.43 -7.84
N TRP A 49 -16.85 -6.63 -8.87
CA TRP A 49 -17.78 -6.94 -9.95
C TRP A 49 -17.09 -7.20 -11.29
N ASP A 50 -15.76 -7.08 -11.33
CA ASP A 50 -14.98 -7.33 -12.55
C ASP A 50 -14.72 -8.84 -12.71
N LYS A 51 -15.41 -9.46 -13.66
CA LYS A 51 -15.28 -10.89 -13.97
C LYS A 51 -14.04 -11.23 -14.80
N ALA A 52 -13.37 -10.23 -15.38
CA ALA A 52 -12.18 -10.42 -16.19
C ALA A 52 -10.91 -10.41 -15.33
N ALA A 53 -10.89 -9.61 -14.27
CA ALA A 53 -9.78 -9.54 -13.32
C ALA A 53 -9.55 -10.89 -12.63
N ARG A 54 -8.28 -11.29 -12.58
CA ARG A 54 -7.80 -12.51 -11.90
C ARG A 54 -6.71 -12.23 -10.88
N ALA A 55 -6.06 -11.06 -10.98
CA ALA A 55 -5.09 -10.57 -10.01
C ALA A 55 -4.99 -9.04 -10.09
N VAL A 56 -4.51 -8.42 -9.02
CA VAL A 56 -4.23 -6.99 -8.92
C VAL A 56 -2.76 -6.80 -8.56
N VAL A 57 -2.09 -5.88 -9.26
CA VAL A 57 -0.77 -5.36 -8.85
C VAL A 57 -0.96 -3.96 -8.31
N LEU A 58 -0.69 -3.75 -7.02
CA LEU A 58 -0.72 -2.45 -6.37
C LEU A 58 0.70 -1.88 -6.30
N THR A 59 0.94 -0.71 -6.88
CA THR A 59 2.28 -0.08 -6.96
C THR A 59 2.19 1.43 -6.72
N GLY A 60 3.31 2.08 -6.45
CA GLY A 60 3.43 3.53 -6.53
C GLY A 60 4.02 3.96 -7.87
N SER A 61 3.70 5.18 -8.32
CA SER A 61 4.37 5.79 -9.46
C SER A 61 5.73 6.39 -9.07
N GLY A 62 6.66 6.40 -10.01
CA GLY A 62 8.05 6.76 -9.76
C GLY A 62 8.84 5.67 -9.02
N THR A 63 10.10 5.98 -8.66
CA THR A 63 11.04 5.01 -8.07
C THR A 63 11.44 5.33 -6.62
N LYS A 64 11.04 6.49 -6.11
CA LYS A 64 11.46 6.97 -4.77
C LYS A 64 10.61 6.41 -3.64
N ALA A 65 9.32 6.20 -3.88
CA ALA A 65 8.39 5.74 -2.86
C ALA A 65 7.21 4.99 -3.48
N PHE A 66 6.86 3.89 -2.84
CA PHE A 66 5.56 3.26 -2.99
C PHE A 66 4.49 4.18 -2.39
N CYS A 67 4.64 4.51 -1.10
CA CYS A 67 3.78 5.44 -0.37
C CYS A 67 4.42 5.80 0.97
N VAL A 68 4.46 7.09 1.33
CA VAL A 68 5.04 7.56 2.60
C VAL A 68 4.02 7.79 3.73
N GLY A 69 2.81 7.25 3.58
CA GLY A 69 1.74 7.34 4.58
C GLY A 69 0.78 8.49 4.31
N GLY A 70 0.13 9.02 5.35
CA GLY A 70 -0.85 10.10 5.21
C GLY A 70 -0.23 11.43 4.77
N ASP A 71 -0.96 12.19 3.95
CA ASP A 71 -0.55 13.52 3.51
C ASP A 71 -0.61 14.52 4.68
N LEU A 72 0.57 14.77 5.27
CA LEU A 72 0.69 15.67 6.40
C LEU A 72 0.38 17.12 6.05
N LYS A 73 0.47 17.52 4.78
CA LYS A 73 0.09 18.88 4.35
C LYS A 73 -1.42 19.03 4.33
N GLU A 74 -2.14 18.02 3.85
CA GLU A 74 -3.61 18.01 3.89
C GLU A 74 -4.11 17.99 5.34
N ARG A 75 -3.41 17.26 6.22
CA ARG A 75 -3.77 17.18 7.65
C ARG A 75 -3.53 18.47 8.44
N GLN A 76 -2.71 19.40 7.93
CA GLN A 76 -2.47 20.67 8.62
C GLN A 76 -3.75 21.51 8.67
N GLY A 77 -4.26 21.75 9.87
CA GLY A 77 -5.44 22.57 10.11
C GLY A 77 -6.77 21.82 10.02
N MET A 78 -6.76 20.49 9.84
CA MET A 78 -7.98 19.69 9.99
C MET A 78 -8.51 19.75 11.43
N THR A 79 -9.83 19.82 11.58
CA THR A 79 -10.50 19.58 12.86
C THR A 79 -10.49 18.08 13.19
N ASP A 80 -10.69 17.72 14.46
CA ASP A 80 -10.85 16.32 14.86
C ASP A 80 -11.96 15.60 14.10
N GLU A 81 -13.05 16.30 13.78
CA GLU A 81 -14.17 15.77 13.00
C GLU A 81 -13.75 15.46 11.55
N ALA A 82 -13.07 16.40 10.89
CA ALA A 82 -12.57 16.20 9.52
C ALA A 82 -11.55 15.06 9.47
N TRP A 83 -10.67 14.97 10.48
CA TRP A 83 -9.71 13.88 10.59
C TRP A 83 -10.37 12.52 10.78
N ARG A 84 -11.40 12.42 11.66
CA ARG A 84 -12.19 11.19 11.83
C ARG A 84 -12.90 10.79 10.54
N ALA A 85 -13.53 11.74 9.86
CA ALA A 85 -14.21 11.49 8.59
C ALA A 85 -13.25 10.97 7.52
N GLN A 86 -12.06 11.57 7.40
CA GLN A 86 -10.99 11.07 6.53
C GLN A 86 -10.58 9.65 6.93
N HIS A 87 -10.42 9.37 8.22
CA HIS A 87 -9.98 8.07 8.68
C HIS A 87 -10.96 6.95 8.32
N VAL A 88 -12.27 7.21 8.42
CA VAL A 88 -13.32 6.26 7.99
C VAL A 88 -13.16 5.89 6.51
N VAL A 89 -12.81 6.86 5.63
CA VAL A 89 -12.55 6.58 4.22
C VAL A 89 -11.34 5.67 4.04
N PHE A 90 -10.26 5.91 4.79
CA PHE A 90 -9.05 5.08 4.71
C PHE A 90 -9.28 3.66 5.24
N GLU A 91 -10.00 3.50 6.35
CA GLU A 91 -10.40 2.19 6.87
C GLU A 91 -11.27 1.43 5.86
N ALA A 92 -12.24 2.12 5.23
CA ALA A 92 -13.10 1.51 4.23
C ALA A 92 -12.30 1.07 2.99
N ALA A 93 -11.39 1.91 2.49
CA ALA A 93 -10.49 1.56 1.38
C ALA A 93 -9.62 0.34 1.74
N ALA A 94 -9.02 0.35 2.93
CA ALA A 94 -8.20 -0.75 3.41
C ALA A 94 -8.98 -2.07 3.52
N ALA A 95 -10.21 -2.02 4.03
CA ALA A 95 -11.10 -3.18 4.09
C ALA A 95 -11.43 -3.72 2.69
N ARG A 96 -11.50 -2.88 1.65
CA ARG A 96 -11.71 -3.33 0.27
C ARG A 96 -10.47 -3.97 -0.35
N VAL A 97 -9.27 -3.48 -0.02
CA VAL A 97 -8.02 -4.14 -0.44
C VAL A 97 -7.95 -5.56 0.14
N VAL A 98 -8.16 -5.70 1.45
CA VAL A 98 -8.11 -7.01 2.15
C VAL A 98 -9.20 -7.98 1.66
N ARG A 99 -10.36 -7.45 1.23
CA ARG A 99 -11.49 -8.26 0.75
C ARG A 99 -11.57 -8.31 -0.78
N CYS A 100 -10.48 -8.01 -1.48
CA CYS A 100 -10.44 -8.16 -2.94
C CYS A 100 -10.76 -9.62 -3.29
N PRO A 101 -11.65 -9.90 -4.26
CA PRO A 101 -12.02 -11.28 -4.61
C PRO A 101 -10.92 -12.04 -5.35
N VAL A 102 -9.86 -11.35 -5.74
CA VAL A 102 -8.70 -11.86 -6.47
C VAL A 102 -7.41 -11.48 -5.74
N PRO A 103 -6.31 -12.21 -5.95
CA PRO A 103 -5.04 -11.91 -5.31
C PRO A 103 -4.55 -10.48 -5.59
N VAL A 104 -4.04 -9.81 -4.57
CA VAL A 104 -3.42 -8.49 -4.61
C VAL A 104 -1.93 -8.62 -4.29
N ILE A 105 -1.08 -8.18 -5.21
CA ILE A 105 0.38 -8.19 -5.06
C ILE A 105 0.87 -6.75 -4.92
N ALA A 106 1.52 -6.42 -3.81
CA ALA A 106 2.20 -5.14 -3.66
C ALA A 106 3.56 -5.17 -4.38
N ALA A 107 3.77 -4.26 -5.32
CA ALA A 107 5.06 -3.99 -5.93
C ALA A 107 5.67 -2.71 -5.32
N VAL A 108 6.66 -2.88 -4.44
CA VAL A 108 7.20 -1.80 -3.61
C VAL A 108 8.56 -1.35 -4.13
N GLU A 109 8.61 -0.12 -4.63
CA GLU A 109 9.84 0.62 -4.93
C GLU A 109 10.08 1.70 -3.86
N GLY A 110 11.30 1.81 -3.36
CA GLY A 110 11.67 2.82 -2.36
C GLY A 110 10.84 2.78 -1.07
N PHE A 111 10.43 3.93 -0.56
CA PHE A 111 9.76 4.02 0.75
C PHE A 111 8.32 3.47 0.74
N ALA A 112 8.03 2.57 1.68
CA ALA A 112 6.70 2.20 2.14
C ALA A 112 6.60 2.50 3.63
N MET A 113 6.06 3.67 4.00
CA MET A 113 6.07 4.15 5.39
C MET A 113 4.68 4.49 5.91
N GLY A 114 4.46 4.26 7.20
CA GLY A 114 3.18 4.50 7.88
C GLY A 114 2.04 3.78 7.19
N GLY A 115 0.95 4.50 6.93
CA GLY A 115 -0.15 4.00 6.09
C GLY A 115 0.27 3.41 4.73
N GLY A 116 1.42 3.80 4.16
CA GLY A 116 1.97 3.16 2.96
C GLY A 116 2.56 1.76 3.22
N CYS A 117 3.20 1.57 4.37
CA CYS A 117 3.62 0.25 4.83
C CYS A 117 2.40 -0.63 5.15
N GLU A 118 1.38 -0.03 5.81
CA GLU A 118 0.13 -0.73 6.08
C GLU A 118 -0.54 -1.16 4.77
N LEU A 119 -0.60 -0.28 3.76
CA LEU A 119 -1.18 -0.60 2.45
C LEU A 119 -0.45 -1.73 1.73
N ALA A 120 0.88 -1.79 1.82
CA ALA A 120 1.64 -2.93 1.29
C ALA A 120 1.28 -4.23 2.02
N VAL A 121 1.13 -4.17 3.34
CA VAL A 121 0.76 -5.30 4.22
C VAL A 121 -0.71 -5.74 4.07
N LEU A 122 -1.59 -4.89 3.55
CA LEU A 122 -2.97 -5.28 3.21
C LEU A 122 -3.04 -6.18 1.96
N SER A 123 -2.00 -6.17 1.12
CA SER A 123 -1.88 -7.07 -0.02
C SER A 123 -1.58 -8.50 0.43
N ASP A 124 -1.86 -9.51 -0.42
CA ASP A 124 -1.60 -10.91 -0.08
C ASP A 124 -0.11 -11.21 0.10
N PHE A 125 0.74 -10.55 -0.70
CA PHE A 125 2.18 -10.60 -0.53
C PHE A 125 2.91 -9.42 -1.19
N ILE A 126 4.18 -9.26 -0.83
CA ILE A 126 5.02 -8.13 -1.25
C ILE A 126 6.18 -8.60 -2.13
N VAL A 127 6.29 -7.99 -3.31
CA VAL A 127 7.49 -7.95 -4.15
C VAL A 127 8.14 -6.59 -3.92
N ALA A 128 9.37 -6.56 -3.41
CA ALA A 128 10.07 -5.32 -3.10
C ALA A 128 11.40 -5.22 -3.84
N SER A 129 11.75 -4.00 -4.22
CA SER A 129 13.09 -3.64 -4.64
C SER A 129 14.08 -3.72 -3.47
N GLU A 130 15.35 -4.02 -3.77
CA GLU A 130 16.46 -3.98 -2.81
C GLU A 130 16.65 -2.59 -2.15
N THR A 131 16.14 -1.52 -2.78
CA THR A 131 16.19 -0.16 -2.24
C THR A 131 14.99 0.17 -1.35
N ALA A 132 14.04 -0.75 -1.19
CA ALA A 132 12.84 -0.51 -0.42
C ALA A 132 13.13 -0.36 1.08
N VAL A 133 12.33 0.47 1.74
CA VAL A 133 12.40 0.68 3.19
C VAL A 133 11.00 0.71 3.76
N PHE A 134 10.76 -0.14 4.76
CA PHE A 134 9.48 -0.30 5.44
C PHE A 134 9.53 0.33 6.83
N ALA A 135 8.47 1.01 7.24
CA ALA A 135 8.34 1.54 8.60
C ALA A 135 6.88 1.83 8.95
N VAL A 136 6.55 1.81 10.23
CA VAL A 136 5.25 2.27 10.79
C VAL A 136 5.52 3.33 11.87
N PRO A 137 5.96 4.55 11.49
CA PRO A 137 6.49 5.57 12.40
C PRO A 137 5.41 6.43 13.07
N GLU A 138 4.14 6.03 13.05
CA GLU A 138 2.99 6.74 13.61
C GLU A 138 3.23 7.23 15.06
N VAL A 139 3.91 6.42 15.88
CA VAL A 139 4.24 6.74 17.27
C VAL A 139 5.06 8.02 17.43
N THR A 140 5.88 8.37 16.44
CA THR A 140 6.67 9.62 16.43
C THR A 140 5.79 10.88 16.34
N ARG A 141 4.50 10.70 16.02
CA ARG A 141 3.48 11.74 15.93
C ARG A 141 2.38 11.58 16.98
N GLY A 142 2.56 10.69 17.96
CA GLY A 142 1.55 10.43 18.99
C GLY A 142 0.29 9.73 18.48
N ILE A 143 0.38 9.07 17.32
CA ILE A 143 -0.70 8.26 16.75
C ILE A 143 -0.25 6.80 16.60
N PHE A 144 -1.14 5.92 16.13
CA PHE A 144 -0.86 4.51 15.91
C PHE A 144 -1.24 4.10 14.46
N PRO A 145 -0.71 2.96 13.94
CA PRO A 145 -1.07 2.45 12.62
C PRO A 145 -2.57 2.14 12.55
N GLY A 146 -3.29 2.83 11.67
CA GLY A 146 -4.75 2.94 11.74
C GLY A 146 -5.51 2.19 10.65
N ILE A 147 -4.83 1.61 9.65
CA ILE A 147 -5.50 0.95 8.52
C ILE A 147 -5.17 -0.55 8.41
N GLY A 148 -4.77 -1.17 9.52
CA GLY A 148 -4.58 -2.61 9.64
C GLY A 148 -3.19 -3.03 10.14
N GLY A 149 -2.25 -2.10 10.26
CA GLY A 149 -0.87 -2.40 10.68
C GLY A 149 -0.76 -3.07 12.04
N THR A 150 -1.60 -2.68 13.00
CA THR A 150 -1.63 -3.32 14.34
C THR A 150 -2.15 -4.77 14.31
N GLN A 151 -2.80 -5.17 13.21
CA GLN A 151 -3.44 -6.46 13.06
C GLN A 151 -2.63 -7.38 12.16
N LEU A 152 -2.33 -6.94 10.95
CA LEU A 152 -1.72 -7.79 9.94
C LEU A 152 -0.21 -7.93 10.14
N LEU A 153 0.49 -6.86 10.56
CA LEU A 153 1.93 -6.93 10.78
C LEU A 153 2.32 -8.03 11.80
N PRO A 154 1.68 -8.13 12.99
CA PRO A 154 1.92 -9.25 13.91
C PRO A 154 1.63 -10.65 13.35
N ARG A 155 0.69 -10.77 12.41
CA ARG A 155 0.33 -12.05 11.77
C ARG A 155 1.37 -12.47 10.72
N ILE A 156 2.07 -11.52 10.12
CA ILE A 156 3.10 -11.77 9.10
C ILE A 156 4.47 -12.01 9.75
N ILE A 157 4.93 -11.12 10.63
CA ILE A 157 6.31 -11.14 11.16
C ILE A 157 6.39 -11.52 12.64
N GLY A 158 5.27 -11.92 13.24
CA GLY A 158 5.19 -12.22 14.67
C GLY A 158 5.01 -10.97 15.54
N ALA A 159 4.28 -11.13 16.64
CA ALA A 159 3.93 -10.01 17.53
C ALA A 159 5.12 -9.27 18.17
N PRO A 160 6.22 -9.92 18.62
CA PRO A 160 7.33 -9.21 19.23
C PRO A 160 8.00 -8.21 18.26
N LEU A 161 8.30 -8.66 17.05
CA LEU A 161 8.97 -7.83 16.05
C LEU A 161 8.04 -6.75 15.50
N ALA A 162 6.76 -7.08 15.28
CA ALA A 162 5.77 -6.08 14.88
C ALA A 162 5.63 -4.98 15.95
N LYS A 163 5.59 -5.33 17.24
CA LYS A 163 5.56 -4.35 18.34
C LYS A 163 6.84 -3.50 18.39
N GLU A 164 8.00 -4.10 18.17
CA GLU A 164 9.26 -3.34 18.07
C GLU A 164 9.19 -2.31 16.94
N MET A 165 8.77 -2.72 15.73
CA MET A 165 8.60 -1.80 14.60
C MET A 165 7.60 -0.68 14.91
N ILE A 166 6.44 -1.01 15.50
CA ILE A 166 5.38 -0.05 15.83
C ILE A 166 5.80 0.91 16.94
N PHE A 167 6.38 0.41 18.03
CA PHE A 167 6.71 1.24 19.20
C PHE A 167 7.95 2.09 19.01
N THR A 168 8.87 1.67 18.14
CA THR A 168 10.09 2.44 17.84
C THR A 168 9.94 3.30 16.59
N GLY A 169 9.00 2.96 15.71
CA GLY A 169 8.88 3.57 14.38
C GLY A 169 10.12 3.33 13.50
N ARG A 170 10.96 2.33 13.82
CA ARG A 170 12.22 2.11 13.12
C ARG A 170 12.02 1.76 11.65
N ARG A 171 13.04 2.10 10.85
CA ARG A 171 13.12 1.71 9.44
C ARG A 171 13.68 0.30 9.33
N VAL A 172 13.08 -0.47 8.43
CA VAL A 172 13.45 -1.84 8.08
C VAL A 172 13.85 -1.87 6.60
N PRO A 173 15.15 -1.96 6.28
CA PRO A 173 15.62 -2.10 4.90
C PRO A 173 15.13 -3.39 4.25
N ALA A 174 15.01 -3.42 2.93
CA ALA A 174 14.41 -4.53 2.19
C ALA A 174 15.06 -5.91 2.47
N ALA A 175 16.38 -5.96 2.66
CA ALA A 175 17.08 -7.20 3.02
C ALA A 175 16.63 -7.77 4.37
N GLU A 176 16.47 -6.90 5.38
CA GLU A 176 15.92 -7.29 6.67
C GLU A 176 14.44 -7.65 6.55
N ALA A 177 13.65 -6.85 5.83
CA ALA A 177 12.23 -7.11 5.58
C ALA A 177 12.01 -8.50 4.94
N LYS A 178 12.91 -8.92 4.04
CA LYS A 178 12.93 -10.27 3.46
C LYS A 178 13.28 -11.34 4.51
N ALA A 179 14.29 -11.09 5.35
CA ALA A 179 14.74 -12.04 6.37
C ALA A 179 13.68 -12.32 7.44
N ILE A 180 12.87 -11.30 7.79
CA ILE A 180 11.82 -11.40 8.83
C ILE A 180 10.47 -11.89 8.27
N GLY A 181 10.38 -12.13 6.97
CA GLY A 181 9.15 -12.62 6.32
C GLY A 181 8.14 -11.55 5.90
N LEU A 182 8.47 -10.26 6.00
CA LEU A 182 7.61 -9.18 5.51
C LEU A 182 7.57 -9.12 3.98
N VAL A 183 8.70 -9.39 3.33
CA VAL A 183 8.84 -9.36 1.86
C VAL A 183 8.99 -10.77 1.30
N ASN A 184 8.22 -11.11 0.27
CA ASN A 184 8.21 -12.43 -0.36
C ASN A 184 9.24 -12.53 -1.49
N HIS A 185 9.42 -11.47 -2.27
CA HIS A 185 10.42 -11.43 -3.33
C HIS A 185 11.23 -10.14 -3.24
N LEU A 186 12.56 -10.29 -3.22
CA LEU A 186 13.50 -9.16 -3.30
C LEU A 186 14.09 -9.14 -4.71
N VAL A 187 14.05 -7.99 -5.37
CA VAL A 187 14.51 -7.82 -6.76
C VAL A 187 15.40 -6.58 -6.91
N PRO A 188 16.18 -6.46 -8.00
CA PRO A 188 16.94 -5.24 -8.27
C PRO A 188 16.04 -4.00 -8.38
N ALA A 189 16.62 -2.83 -8.14
CA ALA A 189 15.88 -1.56 -8.23
C ALA A 189 15.17 -1.38 -9.58
N GLY A 190 13.90 -0.95 -9.53
CA GLY A 190 13.08 -0.73 -10.72
C GLY A 190 12.44 -2.00 -11.31
N GLN A 191 12.61 -3.17 -10.68
CA GLN A 191 12.06 -4.43 -11.17
C GLN A 191 10.86 -4.95 -10.37
N ALA A 192 10.44 -4.30 -9.28
CA ALA A 192 9.38 -4.83 -8.42
C ALA A 192 8.05 -4.99 -9.16
N ARG A 193 7.65 -3.96 -9.94
CA ARG A 193 6.42 -4.01 -10.75
C ARG A 193 6.48 -5.09 -11.82
N ALA A 194 7.59 -5.18 -12.55
CA ALA A 194 7.76 -6.19 -13.60
C ALA A 194 7.65 -7.61 -13.03
N ARG A 195 8.31 -7.86 -11.89
CA ARG A 195 8.24 -9.17 -11.23
C ARG A 195 6.84 -9.47 -10.67
N ALA A 196 6.15 -8.49 -10.11
CA ALA A 196 4.77 -8.68 -9.64
C ALA A 196 3.82 -9.03 -10.79
N LEU A 197 3.96 -8.36 -11.95
CA LEU A 197 3.18 -8.65 -13.15
C LEU A 197 3.46 -10.05 -13.70
N GLU A 198 4.73 -10.48 -13.72
CA GLU A 198 5.09 -11.84 -14.12
C GLU A 198 4.42 -12.89 -13.22
N ILE A 199 4.43 -12.68 -11.90
CA ILE A 199 3.79 -13.60 -10.95
C ILE A 199 2.25 -13.59 -11.13
N ALA A 200 1.66 -12.43 -11.39
CA ALA A 200 0.21 -12.28 -11.57
C ALA A 200 -0.35 -12.92 -12.85
N GLN A 201 0.51 -13.28 -13.82
CA GLN A 201 0.12 -13.86 -15.11
C GLN A 201 -0.06 -15.39 -15.09
N VAL A 202 0.30 -16.06 -13.99
CA VAL A 202 0.28 -17.53 -13.88
C VAL A 202 -1.14 -18.06 -13.64
#